data_AF-A0A942FBR1-F1
#
_entry.id   AF-A0A942FBR1-F1
#
_cell.length_a   1.000
_cell.length_b   1.000
_cell.length_c   1.000
_cell.angle_alpha   90.00
_cell.angle_beta   90.00
_cell.angle_gamma   90.00
#
_symmetry.space_group_name_H-M   'P 1'
#
loop_
_entity.id
_entity.type
_entity.pdbx_description
1 polymer ?
#
loop_
_entity_poly.entity_id
_entity_poly.type
_entity_poly.pdbx_seq_one_letter_code
_entity_poly.pdbx_strand_id
1 'polypeptide(L)' 'MWYVYICDRAGQLYTGITSNLEHRMKQHRAKLLYSETYSDKYSAAQRERQIKGWSRSKKLELLNRCR' A
#
# COMPACT_ATOMS: atom_id res chain seq x y z
N MET A 1 -6.62 14.14 -1.66
CA MET A 1 -6.66 12.74 -1.21
C MET A 1 -5.27 12.13 -1.27
N TRP A 2 -4.94 11.35 -0.24
CA TRP A 2 -3.74 10.53 -0.16
C TRP A 2 -4.11 9.06 -0.26
N TYR A 3 -3.25 8.26 -0.87
CA TYR A 3 -3.42 6.83 -1.05
C TYR A 3 -2.34 6.10 -0.28
N VAL A 4 -2.73 5.15 0.57
CA VAL A 4 -1.83 4.13 1.13
C VAL A 4 -1.97 2.91 0.25
N TYR A 5 -0.86 2.32 -0.20
CA TYR A 5 -0.91 1.16 -1.07
C TYR A 5 0.08 0.08 -0.66
N ILE A 6 -0.28 -1.14 -1.04
CA ILE A 6 0.61 -2.30 -1.03
C ILE A 6 0.71 -2.80 -2.46
N CYS A 7 1.94 -2.92 -2.95
CA CYS A 7 2.20 -3.52 -4.26
C CYS A 7 3.18 -4.68 -4.16
N ASP A 8 3.03 -5.64 -5.06
CA ASP A 8 4.04 -6.65 -5.27
C ASP A 8 5.01 -6.17 -6.35
N ARG A 9 6.31 -6.21 -6.00
CA ARG A 9 7.40 -6.03 -6.93
C ARG A 9 8.26 -7.29 -6.87
N ALA A 10 8.08 -8.17 -7.85
CA ALA A 10 8.85 -9.41 -8.00
C ALA A 10 8.86 -10.27 -6.71
N GLY A 11 7.70 -10.44 -6.05
CA GLY A 11 7.55 -11.28 -4.85
C GLY A 11 7.84 -10.55 -3.53
N GLN A 12 8.31 -9.30 -3.58
CA GLN A 12 8.48 -8.45 -2.40
C GLN A 12 7.33 -7.45 -2.27
N LEU A 13 6.67 -7.51 -1.11
CA LEU A 13 5.58 -6.61 -0.74
C LEU A 13 6.15 -5.25 -0.36
N TYR A 14 5.85 -4.23 -1.16
CA TYR A 14 6.21 -2.85 -0.91
C TYR A 14 5.00 -2.07 -0.39
N THR A 15 5.24 -1.19 0.58
CA THR A 15 4.20 -0.38 1.21
C THR A 15 4.61 1.08 1.17
N GLY A 16 3.71 1.96 0.73
CA GLY A 16 3.98 3.39 0.71
C GLY A 16 2.72 4.23 0.60
N ILE A 17 2.92 5.55 0.65
CA ILE A 17 1.86 6.53 0.41
C ILE A 17 2.14 7.33 -0.86
N THR A 18 1.08 7.76 -1.56
CA THR A 18 1.19 8.63 -2.74
C THR A 18 -0.10 9.40 -2.94
N SER A 19 -0.04 10.55 -3.60
CA SER A 19 -1.21 11.24 -4.13
C SER A 19 -1.65 10.71 -5.50
N ASN A 20 -0.75 10.05 -6.25
CA ASN A 20 -1.00 9.55 -7.61
C ASN A 20 -0.61 8.08 -7.76
N LEU A 21 -1.54 7.18 -7.47
CA LEU A 21 -1.32 5.73 -7.46
C LEU A 21 -0.97 5.17 -8.84
N GLU A 22 -1.77 5.49 -9.86
CA GLU A 22 -1.63 4.94 -11.21
C GLU A 22 -0.27 5.27 -11.82
N HIS A 23 0.16 6.51 -11.69
CA HIS A 23 1.45 6.94 -12.20
C HIS A 23 2.60 6.16 -11.54
N ARG A 24 2.53 5.97 -10.22
CA ARG A 24 3.54 5.22 -9.47
C ARG A 24 3.58 3.75 -9.85
N MET A 25 2.42 3.12 -10.02
CA MET A 25 2.34 1.70 -10.43
C MET A 25 2.90 1.50 -11.83
N LYS A 26 2.58 2.41 -12.76
CA LYS A 26 3.11 2.40 -14.13
C LYS A 26 4.62 2.59 -14.16
N GLN A 27 5.16 3.54 -13.39
CA GLN A 27 6.60 3.82 -13.33
C GLN A 27 7.39 2.64 -12.74
N HIS A 28 6.87 2.01 -11.68
CA HIS A 28 7.56 0.91 -11.01
C HIS A 28 7.27 -0.47 -11.61
N ARG A 29 6.38 -0.55 -12.61
CA ARG A 29 5.86 -1.83 -13.17
C ARG A 29 5.46 -2.82 -12.05
N ALA A 30 4.85 -2.29 -10.99
CA ALA A 30 4.48 -3.05 -9.82
C ALA A 30 3.00 -3.43 -9.90
N LYS A 31 2.65 -4.60 -9.38
CA LYS A 31 1.24 -5.04 -9.31
C LYS A 31 0.62 -4.46 -8.05
N LEU A 32 -0.37 -3.59 -8.21
CA LEU A 32 -1.18 -3.12 -7.09
C LEU A 32 -1.95 -4.30 -6.49
N LEU A 33 -1.76 -4.53 -5.20
CA LEU A 33 -2.49 -5.57 -4.46
C LEU A 33 -3.54 -4.97 -3.54
N TYR A 34 -3.32 -3.75 -3.05
CA TYR A 34 -4.21 -3.08 -2.11
C TYR A 34 -4.02 -1.57 -2.16
N SER A 35 -5.11 -0.84 -1.98
CA SER A 35 -5.12 0.63 -1.90
C SER A 35 -6.21 1.12 -0.94
N GLU A 36 -5.87 2.07 -0.09
CA GLU A 36 -6.78 2.80 0.80
C GLU A 36 -6.67 4.30 0.56
N THR A 37 -7.78 5.02 0.62
CA THR A 37 -7.84 6.48 0.52
C THR A 37 -7.95 7.14 1.88
N TYR A 38 -7.22 8.24 2.04
CA TYR A 38 -7.22 9.08 3.23
C TYR A 38 -7.35 10.56 2.83
N SER A 39 -8.00 11.35 3.67
CA SER A 39 -8.14 12.79 3.50
C SER A 39 -6.80 13.50 3.66
N ASP A 40 -6.03 13.10 4.66
CA ASP A 40 -4.81 13.76 5.11
C ASP A 40 -3.55 12.92 4.91
N LYS A 41 -2.44 13.59 4.63
CA LYS A 41 -1.10 12.97 4.55
C LYS A 41 -0.72 12.29 5.86
N TYR A 42 -1.04 12.93 6.98
CA TYR A 42 -0.67 12.45 8.30
C TYR A 42 -1.35 11.11 8.61
N SER A 43 -2.66 11.01 8.38
CA SER A 43 -3.43 9.77 8.56
C SER A 43 -2.90 8.65 7.66
N ALA A 44 -2.59 8.97 6.40
CA ALA A 44 -1.97 8.02 5.48
C ALA A 44 -0.59 7.53 5.98
N ALA A 45 0.26 8.44 6.46
CA ALA A 45 1.59 8.10 6.98
C ALA A 45 1.54 7.26 8.26
N GLN A 46 0.59 7.56 9.17
CA GLN A 46 0.35 6.73 10.35
C GLN A 46 -0.05 5.31 9.96
N ARG A 47 -0.97 5.17 8.99
CA ARG A 47 -1.40 3.86 8.48
C ARG A 47 -0.25 3.11 7.83
N GLU A 48 0.54 3.76 7.00
CA GLU A 48 1.73 3.18 6.38
C GLU A 48 2.71 2.65 7.43
N ARG A 49 2.94 3.42 8.51
CA ARG A 49 3.81 3.00 9.62
C ARG A 49 3.27 1.76 10.34
N GLN A 50 1.95 1.69 10.56
CA GLN A 50 1.29 0.50 11.11
C GLN A 50 1.53 -0.72 10.21
N ILE A 51 1.25 -0.59 8.91
CA ILE A 51 1.40 -1.70 7.95
C ILE A 51 2.87 -2.11 7.83
N LYS A 52 3.81 -1.17 7.81
CA LYS A 52 5.25 -1.48 7.78
C LYS A 52 5.68 -2.36 8.95
N GLY A 53 5.15 -2.10 10.15
CA GLY A 53 5.42 -2.88 11.36
C GLY A 53 4.71 -4.24 11.41
N TRP A 54 3.79 -4.55 10.50
CA TRP A 54 3.11 -5.84 10.48
C TRP A 54 3.99 -6.95 9.91
N SER A 55 3.82 -8.15 10.46
CA SER A 55 4.38 -9.38 9.93
C SER A 55 3.84 -9.65 8.52
N ARG A 56 4.60 -10.42 7.72
CA ARG A 56 4.19 -10.80 6.35
C ARG A 56 2.82 -11.48 6.35
N SER A 57 2.55 -12.36 7.31
CA SER A 57 1.26 -13.05 7.44
C SER A 57 0.09 -12.09 7.61
N LYS A 58 0.22 -11.07 8.47
CA LYS A 58 -0.83 -10.08 8.70
C LYS A 58 -1.07 -9.18 7.47
N LYS A 59 -0.02 -8.90 6.69
CA LYS A 59 -0.17 -8.23 5.39
C LYS A 59 -0.94 -9.11 4.40
N LEU A 60 -0.62 -10.40 4.33
CA LEU A 60 -1.34 -11.35 3.47
C LEU A 60 -2.81 -11.51 3.89
N GLU A 61 -3.12 -11.51 5.20
CA GLU A 61 -4.51 -11.48 5.68
C GLU A 61 -5.25 -10.23 5.20
N LEU A 62 -4.62 -9.04 5.28
CA LEU A 62 -5.24 -7.81 4.77
C LEU A 62 -5.55 -7.92 3.27
N LEU A 63 -4.61 -8.47 2.50
CA LEU A 63 -4.78 -8.70 1.06
C LEU A 63 -5.90 -9.69 0.76
N ASN A 64 -5.99 -10.79 1.52
CA ASN A 64 -7.07 -11.78 1.37
C ASN A 64 -8.43 -11.21 1.77
N ARG A 65 -8.49 -10.32 2.76
CA ARG A 65 -9.74 -9.72 3.23
C ARG A 65 -10.35 -8.72 2.25
N CYS A 66 -9.52 -8.11 1.40
CA CYS A 66 -9.97 -7.16 0.37
C CYS A 66 -10.22 -7.82 -0.99
N ARG A 67 -10.21 -9.15 -1.06
CA ARG A 67 -10.37 -9.92 -2.29
C ARG A 67 -11.82 -10.33 -2.55
#